data_AF-A0A7Y3UIW9-F1
#
_entry.id   AF-A0A7Y3UIW9-F1
#
_cell.length_a   1.000
_cell.length_b   1.000
_cell.length_c   1.000
_cell.angle_alpha   90.00
_cell.angle_beta   90.00
_cell.angle_gamma   90.00
#
_symmetry.space_group_name_H-M   'P 1'
#
loop_
_entity.id
_entity.type
_entity.pdbx_description
1 polymer ?
#
loop_
_entity_poly.entity_id
_entity_poly.type
_entity_poly.pdbx_seq_one_letter_code
_entity_poly.pdbx_strand_id
1 'polypeptide(L)'
;MSGTFMKGLTLTKVVDGDTVKIEIESKEESLRLCCLDTEESWAGGSKPVTNAGKLASKWAKEFFGVGEDGFPVDGDVIKIDVEFDTNDPVPECIKKHRGNYGRLICYVHKGGENYNLKAVENGWSPYFVKYGRSRLYHSEFLAHEAIAQSKVLAIWNPVTNEGGKSRNYNEMIPWWYLRDSVIQDYRRVGIQGGVQSVRLDYEDIVEAAKSGSDLAVLCDLQSGVNKWPGDGALIYAGSQQHKFNLWIPDRDSQSSQSILNLIDTRYSSRGRGYVYVSGKATLYPENDNGKPQIVLNDIKQLSDLPPSM
;
A
#
# COMPACT_ATOMS: atom_id res chain seq x y z
N MET A 1 -9.54 -18.14 3.35
CA MET A 1 -9.42 -17.93 1.88
C MET A 1 -8.05 -18.46 1.48
N SER A 2 -7.91 -19.08 0.30
CA SER A 2 -6.62 -19.46 -0.27
C SER A 2 -6.09 -18.33 -1.16
N GLY A 3 -4.77 -18.16 -1.25
CA GLY A 3 -4.14 -17.23 -2.19
C GLY A 3 -4.19 -17.74 -3.64
N THR A 4 -4.19 -16.82 -4.59
CA THR A 4 -4.04 -17.11 -6.02
C THR A 4 -2.56 -17.14 -6.40
N PHE A 5 -2.11 -18.24 -6.98
CA PHE A 5 -0.71 -18.45 -7.38
C PHE A 5 -0.47 -18.25 -8.87
N MET A 6 0.66 -17.66 -9.19
CA MET A 6 1.34 -17.75 -10.48
C MET A 6 2.69 -18.43 -10.25
N LYS A 7 2.93 -19.56 -10.91
CA LYS A 7 4.10 -20.40 -10.64
C LYS A 7 5.17 -20.30 -11.71
N GLY A 8 6.44 -20.50 -11.31
CA GLY A 8 7.56 -20.65 -12.23
C GLY A 8 7.90 -19.39 -13.03
N LEU A 9 7.64 -18.20 -12.47
CA LEU A 9 7.96 -16.92 -13.11
C LEU A 9 9.47 -16.69 -13.04
N THR A 10 10.02 -16.06 -14.08
CA THR A 10 11.46 -15.74 -14.14
C THR A 10 11.70 -14.45 -13.36
N LEU A 11 12.56 -14.53 -12.34
CA LEU A 11 13.09 -13.35 -11.64
C LEU A 11 14.09 -12.64 -12.56
N THR A 12 13.87 -11.35 -12.82
CA THR A 12 14.79 -10.53 -13.65
C THR A 12 15.71 -9.66 -12.82
N LYS A 13 15.26 -9.21 -11.64
CA LYS A 13 16.06 -8.37 -10.75
C LYS A 13 15.56 -8.37 -9.30
N VAL A 14 16.48 -8.45 -8.34
CA VAL A 14 16.24 -8.01 -6.96
C VAL A 14 16.62 -6.55 -6.85
N VAL A 15 15.64 -5.68 -6.59
CA VAL A 15 15.87 -4.24 -6.50
C VAL A 15 16.30 -3.91 -5.07
N ASP A 16 15.45 -4.18 -4.08
CA ASP A 16 15.76 -4.07 -2.65
C ASP A 16 15.09 -5.21 -1.84
N GLY A 17 15.24 -5.17 -0.51
CA GLY A 17 14.64 -6.12 0.42
C GLY A 17 13.10 -6.24 0.41
N ASP A 18 12.38 -5.31 -0.22
CA ASP A 18 10.92 -5.38 -0.35
C ASP A 18 10.41 -5.28 -1.80
N THR A 19 11.33 -5.29 -2.78
CA THR A 19 11.01 -5.03 -4.19
C THR A 19 11.86 -5.89 -5.11
N VAL A 20 11.18 -6.69 -5.94
CA VAL A 20 11.80 -7.49 -7.01
C VAL A 20 11.12 -7.23 -8.34
N LYS A 21 11.71 -7.74 -9.42
CA LYS A 21 11.15 -7.70 -10.76
C LYS A 21 11.14 -9.08 -11.39
N ILE A 22 10.10 -9.34 -12.16
CA ILE A 22 9.88 -10.61 -12.85
C ILE A 22 9.46 -10.36 -14.29
N GLU A 23 9.50 -11.41 -15.10
CA GLU A 23 8.89 -11.41 -16.43
C GLU A 23 7.49 -12.04 -16.39
N ILE A 24 6.50 -11.31 -16.89
CA ILE A 24 5.14 -11.79 -17.17
C ILE A 24 4.85 -11.47 -18.64
N GLU A 25 4.53 -12.47 -19.46
CA GLU A 25 4.17 -12.28 -20.88
C GLU A 25 5.18 -11.41 -21.66
N SER A 26 6.48 -11.67 -21.45
CA SER A 26 7.60 -10.91 -22.06
C SER A 26 7.66 -9.43 -21.67
N LYS A 27 6.98 -9.03 -20.59
CA LYS A 27 7.07 -7.71 -19.98
C LYS A 27 7.69 -7.82 -18.60
N GLU A 28 8.56 -6.88 -18.28
CA GLU A 28 9.10 -6.75 -16.93
C GLU A 28 8.06 -6.11 -16.01
N GLU A 29 7.72 -6.80 -14.93
CA GLU A 29 6.77 -6.37 -13.91
C GLU A 29 7.50 -6.21 -12.57
N SER A 30 7.24 -5.09 -11.89
CA SER A 30 7.80 -4.83 -10.57
C SER A 30 6.82 -5.26 -9.47
N LEU A 31 7.33 -6.04 -8.53
CA LEU A 31 6.59 -6.57 -7.39
C LEU A 31 6.93 -5.75 -6.14
N ARG A 32 5.90 -5.33 -5.41
CA ARG A 32 6.02 -4.85 -4.03
C ARG A 32 5.61 -5.97 -3.09
N LEU A 33 6.58 -6.43 -2.28
CA LEU A 33 6.39 -7.59 -1.43
C LEU A 33 5.46 -7.25 -0.25
N CYS A 34 4.33 -7.95 -0.16
CA CYS A 34 3.32 -7.78 0.88
C CYS A 34 3.92 -7.78 2.28
N CYS A 35 3.39 -6.94 3.17
CA CYS A 35 3.69 -6.96 4.60
C CYS A 35 5.15 -6.71 5.01
N LEU A 36 5.99 -6.21 4.08
CA LEU A 36 7.36 -5.76 4.36
C LEU A 36 7.47 -4.22 4.30
N ASP A 37 8.36 -3.62 5.08
CA ASP A 37 8.88 -2.25 4.98
C ASP A 37 10.36 -2.28 5.38
N THR A 38 11.20 -2.92 4.57
CA THR A 38 12.65 -2.88 4.77
C THR A 38 13.13 -1.44 4.71
N GLU A 39 14.13 -1.08 5.52
CA GLU A 39 14.72 0.25 5.44
C GLU A 39 15.38 0.49 4.07
N GLU A 40 15.48 1.74 3.62
CA GLU A 40 15.95 2.02 2.25
C GLU A 40 17.46 1.85 2.12
N SER A 41 17.91 1.23 1.03
CA SER A 41 19.33 1.07 0.71
C SER A 41 19.91 2.17 -0.22
N TRP A 42 19.07 2.93 -0.92
CA TRP A 42 19.48 4.04 -1.79
C TRP A 42 18.68 5.34 -1.58
N ALA A 43 19.29 6.47 -1.96
CA ALA A 43 18.63 7.76 -1.92
C ALA A 43 17.63 7.91 -3.08
N GLY A 44 16.53 8.64 -2.86
CA GLY A 44 15.51 8.90 -3.89
C GLY A 44 14.09 8.97 -3.36
N GLY A 45 13.86 8.49 -2.15
CA GLY A 45 12.61 8.64 -1.41
C GLY A 45 12.67 9.66 -0.27
N SER A 46 11.56 9.78 0.46
CA SER A 46 11.46 10.60 1.67
C SER A 46 12.05 9.93 2.92
N LYS A 47 12.31 8.62 2.85
CA LYS A 47 12.91 7.85 3.96
C LYS A 47 14.44 7.98 3.92
N PRO A 48 15.11 7.90 5.08
CA PRO A 48 16.55 7.90 5.14
C PRO A 48 17.14 6.59 4.60
N VAL A 49 18.31 6.69 3.96
CA VAL A 49 19.18 5.53 3.72
C VAL A 49 19.81 5.12 5.04
N THR A 50 19.78 3.82 5.35
CA THR A 50 20.30 3.29 6.62
C THR A 50 21.26 2.12 6.38
N ASN A 51 21.97 1.69 7.43
CA ASN A 51 22.84 0.53 7.34
C ASN A 51 22.00 -0.76 7.27
N ALA A 52 20.93 -0.85 8.07
CA ALA A 52 19.99 -1.96 8.00
C ALA A 52 19.38 -2.13 6.61
N GLY A 53 19.06 -1.04 5.90
CA GLY A 53 18.52 -1.10 4.54
C GLY A 53 19.50 -1.71 3.55
N LYS A 54 20.78 -1.29 3.59
CA LYS A 54 21.84 -1.89 2.76
C LYS A 54 22.03 -3.38 3.04
N LEU A 55 22.00 -3.77 4.32
CA LEU A 55 22.13 -5.17 4.72
C LEU A 55 20.91 -6.01 4.33
N ALA A 56 19.70 -5.47 4.44
CA ALA A 56 18.48 -6.12 3.96
C ALA A 56 18.50 -6.33 2.44
N SER A 57 18.96 -5.32 1.68
CA SER A 57 19.18 -5.42 0.23
C SER A 57 20.14 -6.55 -0.14
N LYS A 58 21.28 -6.60 0.57
CA LYS A 58 22.30 -7.63 0.39
C LYS A 58 21.74 -9.02 0.71
N TRP A 59 21.08 -9.17 1.85
CA TRP A 59 20.46 -10.42 2.25
C TRP A 59 19.39 -10.88 1.25
N ALA A 60 18.60 -9.96 0.68
CA ALA A 60 17.64 -10.29 -0.36
C ALA A 60 18.33 -10.88 -1.60
N LYS A 61 19.41 -10.25 -2.06
CA LYS A 61 20.19 -10.72 -3.21
C LYS A 61 20.79 -12.11 -2.95
N GLU A 62 21.32 -12.35 -1.76
CA GLU A 62 21.81 -13.65 -1.32
C GLU A 62 20.70 -14.71 -1.27
N PHE A 63 19.54 -14.37 -0.70
CA PHE A 63 18.38 -15.27 -0.62
C PHE A 63 17.94 -15.71 -2.02
N PHE A 64 17.83 -14.77 -2.96
CA PHE A 64 17.42 -15.08 -4.33
C PHE A 64 18.54 -15.71 -5.16
N GLY A 65 19.81 -15.59 -4.74
CA GLY A 65 20.96 -16.11 -5.48
C GLY A 65 21.32 -15.27 -6.70
N VAL A 66 21.17 -13.95 -6.61
CA VAL A 66 21.55 -12.99 -7.67
C VAL A 66 22.87 -12.31 -7.35
N GLY A 67 23.49 -11.67 -8.35
CA GLY A 67 24.69 -10.86 -8.19
C GLY A 67 24.48 -9.63 -7.30
N GLU A 68 25.58 -8.96 -6.92
CA GLU A 68 25.55 -7.75 -6.08
C GLU A 68 24.77 -6.59 -6.72
N ASP A 69 24.70 -6.55 -8.05
CA ASP A 69 23.91 -5.60 -8.85
C ASP A 69 22.41 -5.94 -8.89
N GLY A 70 22.02 -7.08 -8.31
CA GLY A 70 20.67 -7.59 -8.21
C GLY A 70 20.20 -8.41 -9.40
N PHE A 71 21.02 -8.60 -10.43
CA PHE A 71 20.65 -9.40 -11.60
C PHE A 71 21.06 -10.87 -11.43
N PRO A 72 20.31 -11.84 -11.98
CA PRO A 72 20.82 -13.20 -12.13
C PRO A 72 22.20 -13.20 -12.80
N VAL A 73 23.09 -14.08 -12.35
CA VAL A 73 24.41 -14.23 -12.97
C VAL A 73 24.24 -14.80 -14.38
N ASP A 74 25.11 -14.41 -15.31
CA ASP A 74 25.01 -14.82 -16.72
C ASP A 74 24.81 -16.34 -16.87
N GLY A 75 23.68 -16.72 -17.47
CA GLY A 75 23.28 -18.12 -17.69
C GLY A 75 22.31 -18.69 -16.64
N ASP A 76 22.14 -18.03 -15.49
CA ASP A 76 21.21 -18.49 -14.45
C ASP A 76 19.77 -18.08 -14.75
N VAL A 77 18.85 -19.04 -14.55
CA VAL A 77 17.41 -18.80 -14.59
C VAL A 77 16.83 -19.07 -13.21
N ILE A 78 16.51 -17.99 -12.49
CA ILE A 78 15.92 -18.08 -11.16
C ILE A 78 14.40 -18.08 -11.30
N LYS A 79 13.77 -19.14 -10.80
CA LYS A 79 12.31 -19.31 -10.80
C LYS A 79 11.73 -19.02 -9.42
N ILE A 80 10.66 -18.24 -9.40
CA ILE A 80 9.89 -17.92 -8.20
C ILE A 80 8.39 -18.11 -8.46
N ASP A 81 7.64 -18.33 -7.38
CA ASP A 81 6.19 -18.29 -7.41
C ASP A 81 5.70 -16.99 -6.78
N VAL A 82 4.65 -16.41 -7.35
CA VAL A 82 3.97 -15.21 -6.86
C VAL A 82 2.61 -15.61 -6.33
N GLU A 83 2.27 -15.13 -5.13
CA GLU A 83 0.98 -15.39 -4.48
C GLU A 83 0.29 -14.08 -4.13
N PHE A 84 -0.93 -13.89 -4.64
CA PHE A 84 -1.78 -12.76 -4.27
C PHE A 84 -2.61 -13.08 -3.03
N ASP A 85 -2.88 -12.07 -2.19
CA ASP A 85 -3.67 -12.20 -0.96
C ASP A 85 -5.19 -12.26 -1.21
N THR A 86 -5.60 -12.84 -2.33
CA THR A 86 -6.99 -12.94 -2.82
C THR A 86 -7.19 -14.32 -3.47
N ASN A 87 -8.44 -14.68 -3.72
CA ASN A 87 -8.82 -15.82 -4.56
C ASN A 87 -9.32 -15.39 -5.95
N ASP A 88 -9.14 -14.12 -6.33
CA ASP A 88 -9.45 -13.65 -7.68
C ASP A 88 -8.65 -14.44 -8.74
N PRO A 89 -9.19 -14.66 -9.94
CA PRO A 89 -8.44 -15.25 -11.04
C PRO A 89 -7.17 -14.45 -11.37
N VAL A 90 -6.14 -15.11 -11.90
CA VAL A 90 -4.85 -14.48 -12.25
C VAL A 90 -4.99 -13.21 -13.12
N PRO A 91 -5.82 -13.18 -14.18
CA PRO A 91 -6.00 -11.96 -14.97
C PRO A 91 -6.51 -10.76 -14.14
N GLU A 92 -7.43 -11.01 -13.20
CA GLU A 92 -7.94 -9.98 -12.29
C GLU A 92 -6.89 -9.56 -11.26
N CYS A 93 -6.07 -10.50 -10.79
CA CYS A 93 -4.92 -10.21 -9.93
C CYS A 93 -3.95 -9.22 -10.60
N ILE A 94 -3.53 -9.52 -11.83
CA ILE A 94 -2.60 -8.68 -12.60
C ILE A 94 -3.18 -7.29 -12.88
N LYS A 95 -4.50 -7.19 -13.08
CA LYS A 95 -5.19 -5.93 -13.36
C LYS A 95 -5.39 -5.08 -12.09
N LYS A 96 -5.94 -5.65 -11.02
CA LYS A 96 -6.45 -4.92 -9.85
C LYS A 96 -5.51 -4.89 -8.65
N HIS A 97 -4.58 -5.84 -8.52
CA HIS A 97 -3.73 -5.97 -7.32
C HIS A 97 -2.42 -5.23 -7.42
N ARG A 98 -2.54 -3.91 -7.68
CA ARG A 98 -1.41 -2.99 -7.85
C ARG A 98 -1.43 -1.85 -6.83
N GLY A 99 -0.27 -1.53 -6.28
CA GLY A 99 -0.11 -0.41 -5.35
C GLY A 99 -0.16 0.95 -6.03
N ASN A 100 0.01 2.02 -5.25
CA ASN A 100 -0.12 3.41 -5.74
C ASN A 100 0.85 3.77 -6.89
N TYR A 101 1.97 3.05 -7.00
CA TYR A 101 2.99 3.20 -8.04
C TYR A 101 2.87 2.17 -9.18
N GLY A 102 1.77 1.40 -9.24
CA GLY A 102 1.52 0.42 -10.30
C GLY A 102 2.22 -0.94 -10.13
N ARG A 103 3.02 -1.13 -9.07
CA ARG A 103 3.67 -2.41 -8.73
C ARG A 103 2.64 -3.44 -8.27
N LEU A 104 2.79 -4.70 -8.68
CA LEU A 104 1.97 -5.80 -8.19
C LEU A 104 2.24 -6.04 -6.71
N ILE A 105 1.18 -6.16 -5.90
CA ILE A 105 1.27 -6.42 -4.46
C ILE A 105 1.07 -7.92 -4.23
N CYS A 106 2.09 -8.61 -3.73
CA CYS A 106 2.08 -10.07 -3.59
C CYS A 106 3.10 -10.61 -2.58
N TYR A 107 2.93 -11.86 -2.18
CA TYR A 107 3.99 -12.66 -1.58
C TYR A 107 4.84 -13.31 -2.67
N VAL A 108 6.11 -13.56 -2.37
CA VAL A 108 7.04 -14.25 -3.26
C VAL A 108 7.58 -15.49 -2.56
N HIS A 109 7.63 -16.59 -3.30
CA HIS A 109 8.16 -17.86 -2.84
C HIS A 109 9.30 -18.32 -3.74
N LYS A 110 10.43 -18.73 -3.15
CA LYS A 110 11.56 -19.34 -3.87
C LYS A 110 11.77 -20.74 -3.35
N GLY A 111 11.70 -21.74 -4.22
CA GLY A 111 11.84 -23.15 -3.81
C GLY A 111 10.82 -23.58 -2.75
N GLY A 112 9.61 -22.99 -2.76
CA GLY A 112 8.56 -23.24 -1.76
C GLY A 112 8.69 -22.44 -0.47
N GLU A 113 9.75 -21.65 -0.30
CA GLU A 113 9.98 -20.85 0.90
C GLU A 113 9.42 -19.43 0.72
N ASN A 114 8.53 -19.00 1.63
CA ASN A 114 7.92 -17.68 1.61
C ASN A 114 8.95 -16.61 2.04
N TYR A 115 9.46 -15.85 1.09
CA TYR A 115 10.47 -14.81 1.33
C TYR A 115 9.98 -13.75 2.32
N ASN A 116 8.71 -13.36 2.23
CA ASN A 116 8.15 -12.30 3.06
C ASN A 116 8.19 -12.70 4.54
N LEU A 117 7.78 -13.93 4.87
CA LEU A 117 7.88 -14.44 6.24
C LEU A 117 9.34 -14.51 6.70
N LYS A 118 10.24 -14.98 5.84
CA LYS A 118 11.69 -15.06 6.14
C LYS A 118 12.32 -13.70 6.41
N ALA A 119 11.94 -12.67 5.66
CA ALA A 119 12.45 -11.32 5.86
C ALA A 119 12.07 -10.77 7.26
N VAL A 120 10.84 -11.04 7.72
CA VAL A 120 10.40 -10.66 9.07
C VAL A 120 11.06 -11.53 10.14
N GLU A 121 11.16 -12.85 9.91
CA GLU A 121 11.82 -13.80 10.84
C GLU A 121 13.29 -13.43 11.10
N ASN A 122 13.99 -12.94 10.09
CA ASN A 122 15.39 -12.51 10.19
C ASN A 122 15.55 -11.05 10.64
N GLY A 123 14.45 -10.35 10.94
CA GLY A 123 14.47 -8.98 11.45
C GLY A 123 14.82 -7.90 10.42
N TRP A 124 14.76 -8.21 9.11
CA TRP A 124 15.04 -7.22 8.06
C TRP A 124 13.89 -6.25 7.82
N SER A 125 12.69 -6.62 8.25
CA SER A 125 11.48 -5.81 8.18
C SER A 125 10.63 -6.04 9.44
N PRO A 126 9.95 -5.00 9.95
CA PRO A 126 8.83 -5.24 10.85
C PRO A 126 7.68 -5.88 10.07
N TYR A 127 6.68 -6.42 10.78
CA TYR A 127 5.44 -6.83 10.16
C TYR A 127 4.62 -5.59 9.74
N PHE A 128 4.72 -5.24 8.46
CA PHE A 128 4.21 -3.97 7.95
C PHE A 128 2.72 -4.04 7.59
N VAL A 129 1.87 -3.61 8.54
CA VAL A 129 0.39 -3.66 8.40
C VAL A 129 -0.25 -2.33 7.99
N LYS A 130 0.52 -1.32 7.59
CA LYS A 130 0.03 0.04 7.25
C LYS A 130 -1.13 0.07 6.25
N TYR A 131 -1.13 -0.87 5.30
CA TYR A 131 -2.14 -1.03 4.24
C TYR A 131 -2.99 -2.29 4.46
N GLY A 132 -3.08 -2.75 5.70
CA GLY A 132 -3.85 -3.91 6.14
C GLY A 132 -2.96 -5.10 6.43
N ARG A 133 -3.32 -5.87 7.47
CA ARG A 133 -2.68 -7.13 7.80
C ARG A 133 -2.86 -8.16 6.68
N SER A 134 -1.92 -9.09 6.63
CA SER A 134 -1.97 -10.27 5.78
C SER A 134 -3.30 -11.01 5.98
N ARG A 135 -3.94 -11.40 4.88
CA ARG A 135 -5.13 -12.25 4.90
C ARG A 135 -4.80 -13.74 5.02
N LEU A 136 -3.56 -14.12 4.73
CA LEU A 136 -3.13 -15.51 4.60
C LEU A 136 -2.22 -15.95 5.74
N TYR A 137 -1.32 -15.06 6.19
CA TYR A 137 -0.19 -15.39 7.05
C TYR A 137 -0.09 -14.51 8.31
N HIS A 138 -1.20 -13.96 8.79
CA HIS A 138 -1.19 -12.98 9.89
C HIS A 138 -0.51 -13.52 11.15
N SER A 139 -0.84 -14.76 11.54
CA SER A 139 -0.32 -15.40 12.74
C SER A 139 1.17 -15.70 12.61
N GLU A 140 1.61 -16.13 11.45
CA GLU A 140 3.00 -16.47 11.12
C GLU A 140 3.87 -15.21 11.14
N PHE A 141 3.41 -14.10 10.56
CA PHE A 141 4.13 -12.84 10.63
C PHE A 141 4.31 -12.36 12.08
N LEU A 142 3.26 -12.43 12.91
CA LEU A 142 3.35 -12.07 14.33
C LEU A 142 4.37 -12.94 15.07
N ALA A 143 4.32 -14.27 14.84
CA ALA A 143 5.25 -15.19 15.47
C ALA A 143 6.71 -14.92 15.02
N HIS A 144 6.94 -14.70 13.73
CA HIS A 144 8.27 -14.42 13.20
C HIS A 144 8.82 -13.07 13.66
N GLU A 145 7.99 -12.02 13.75
CA GLU A 145 8.43 -10.73 14.28
C GLU A 145 8.84 -10.86 15.76
N ALA A 146 8.05 -11.59 16.56
CA ALA A 146 8.39 -11.86 17.96
C ALA A 146 9.71 -12.64 18.11
N ILE A 147 9.96 -13.62 17.23
CA ILE A 147 11.24 -14.34 17.19
C ILE A 147 12.39 -13.36 16.89
N ALA A 148 12.26 -12.51 15.87
CA ALA A 148 13.29 -11.55 15.49
C ALA A 148 13.61 -10.55 16.61
N GLN A 149 12.57 -10.05 17.30
CA GLN A 149 12.71 -9.16 18.45
C GLN A 149 13.39 -9.86 19.63
N SER A 150 12.96 -11.07 19.98
CA SER A 150 13.53 -11.83 21.11
C SER A 150 15.01 -12.15 20.93
N LYS A 151 15.45 -12.30 19.68
CA LYS A 151 16.84 -12.57 19.30
C LYS A 151 17.62 -11.29 18.97
N VAL A 152 17.01 -10.11 19.06
CA VAL A 152 17.65 -8.81 18.78
C VAL A 152 18.29 -8.81 17.38
N LEU A 153 17.52 -9.22 16.37
CA LEU A 153 18.02 -9.35 14.99
C LEU A 153 17.88 -8.05 14.20
N ALA A 154 18.90 -7.73 13.39
CA ALA A 154 18.88 -6.68 12.37
C ALA A 154 18.24 -5.36 12.87
N ILE A 155 17.06 -4.96 12.39
CA ILE A 155 16.46 -3.67 12.78
C ILE A 155 16.12 -3.57 14.28
N TRP A 156 16.00 -4.72 14.96
CA TRP A 156 15.76 -4.81 16.40
C TRP A 156 17.05 -4.67 17.22
N ASN A 157 18.22 -4.70 16.56
CA ASN A 157 19.50 -4.46 17.20
C ASN A 157 19.89 -2.98 17.09
N PRO A 158 20.04 -2.25 18.20
CA PRO A 158 20.44 -0.84 18.16
C PRO A 158 21.81 -0.62 17.51
N VAL A 159 22.70 -1.63 17.54
CA VAL A 159 24.03 -1.56 16.92
C VAL A 159 23.94 -1.55 15.39
N THR A 160 22.91 -2.17 14.79
CA THR A 160 22.81 -2.29 13.33
C THR A 160 22.77 -0.94 12.62
N ASN A 161 22.16 0.09 13.24
CA ASN A 161 22.12 1.45 12.70
C ASN A 161 22.93 2.45 13.56
N GLU A 162 23.85 1.96 14.40
CA GLU A 162 24.65 2.81 15.29
C GLU A 162 25.44 3.87 14.50
N GLY A 163 25.42 5.11 15.02
CA GLY A 163 26.06 6.27 14.38
C GLY A 163 25.41 6.74 13.08
N GLY A 164 24.32 6.12 12.64
CA GLY A 164 23.61 6.41 11.40
C GLY A 164 22.17 6.89 11.59
N LYS A 165 21.45 7.02 10.47
CA LYS A 165 20.00 7.24 10.48
C LYS A 165 19.28 5.93 10.76
N SER A 166 18.14 6.00 11.44
CA SER A 166 17.28 4.85 11.74
C SER A 166 15.81 5.21 11.59
N ARG A 167 14.95 4.20 11.68
CA ARG A 167 13.49 4.37 11.71
C ARG A 167 12.99 4.32 13.15
N ASN A 168 12.00 5.15 13.47
CA ASN A 168 11.35 5.13 14.78
C ASN A 168 10.19 4.13 14.79
N TYR A 169 10.51 2.85 14.97
CA TYR A 169 9.49 1.79 14.99
C TYR A 169 8.53 1.90 16.17
N ASN A 170 8.96 2.49 17.30
CA ASN A 170 8.10 2.70 18.48
C ASN A 170 6.91 3.62 18.16
N GLU A 171 7.10 4.64 17.32
CA GLU A 171 6.00 5.49 16.86
C GLU A 171 5.25 4.88 15.66
N MET A 172 6.00 4.26 14.74
CA MET A 172 5.45 3.85 13.46
C MET A 172 4.56 2.60 13.55
N ILE A 173 4.96 1.60 14.34
CA ILE A 173 4.22 0.34 14.46
C ILE A 173 2.82 0.58 15.03
N PRO A 174 2.63 1.28 16.16
CA PRO A 174 1.28 1.58 16.67
C PRO A 174 0.41 2.31 15.65
N TRP A 175 0.99 3.27 14.92
CA TRP A 175 0.27 3.99 13.87
C TRP A 175 -0.14 3.07 12.70
N TRP A 176 0.70 2.12 12.31
CA TRP A 176 0.34 1.12 11.30
C TRP A 176 -0.81 0.21 11.77
N TYR A 177 -0.81 -0.22 13.03
CA TYR A 177 -1.89 -1.03 13.59
C TYR A 177 -3.21 -0.26 13.73
N LEU A 178 -3.16 1.05 14.00
CA LEU A 178 -4.36 1.89 13.90
C LEU A 178 -4.93 1.87 12.48
N ARG A 179 -4.10 1.95 11.45
CA ARG A 179 -4.56 1.89 10.05
C ARG A 179 -5.08 0.51 9.66
N ASP A 180 -4.43 -0.55 10.12
CA ASP A 180 -4.91 -1.93 9.96
C ASP A 180 -6.31 -2.11 10.53
N SER A 181 -6.59 -1.57 11.72
CA SER A 181 -7.91 -1.75 12.35
C SER A 181 -9.03 -1.14 11.50
N VAL A 182 -8.80 0.04 10.90
CA VAL A 182 -9.75 0.66 9.97
C VAL A 182 -9.97 -0.22 8.74
N ILE A 183 -8.91 -0.83 8.20
CA ILE A 183 -9.02 -1.76 7.07
C ILE A 183 -9.76 -3.04 7.46
N GLN A 184 -9.62 -3.52 8.69
CA GLN A 184 -10.40 -4.66 9.15
C GLN A 184 -11.87 -4.33 9.30
N ASP A 185 -12.22 -3.13 9.78
CA ASP A 185 -13.60 -2.68 9.81
C ASP A 185 -14.19 -2.56 8.39
N TYR A 186 -13.42 -2.02 7.45
CA TYR A 186 -13.80 -2.00 6.04
C TYR A 186 -14.06 -3.42 5.51
N ARG A 187 -13.13 -4.35 5.72
CA ARG A 187 -13.26 -5.75 5.28
C ARG A 187 -14.44 -6.47 5.91
N ARG A 188 -14.73 -6.18 7.18
CA ARG A 188 -15.76 -6.88 7.98
C ARG A 188 -17.16 -6.37 7.70
N VAL A 189 -17.34 -5.05 7.67
CA VAL A 189 -18.67 -4.42 7.56
C VAL A 189 -18.77 -3.40 6.43
N GLY A 190 -17.67 -2.73 6.08
CA GLY A 190 -17.68 -1.72 5.01
C GLY A 190 -18.06 -2.30 3.64
N ILE A 191 -17.49 -3.44 3.26
CA ILE A 191 -17.82 -4.13 2.01
C ILE A 191 -19.32 -4.49 1.95
N GLN A 192 -19.87 -5.02 3.04
CA GLN A 192 -21.30 -5.38 3.12
C GLN A 192 -22.21 -4.13 3.06
N GLY A 193 -21.75 -3.00 3.59
CA GLY A 193 -22.42 -1.71 3.50
C GLY A 193 -22.21 -0.99 2.15
N GLY A 194 -21.65 -1.65 1.14
CA GLY A 194 -21.47 -1.07 -0.20
C GLY A 194 -20.33 -0.06 -0.32
N VAL A 195 -19.41 0.00 0.65
CA VAL A 195 -18.21 0.85 0.54
C VAL A 195 -17.28 0.27 -0.51
N GLN A 196 -16.89 1.12 -1.46
CA GLN A 196 -15.98 0.78 -2.54
C GLN A 196 -14.52 1.08 -2.18
N SER A 197 -13.62 0.23 -2.66
CA SER A 197 -12.19 0.48 -2.72
C SER A 197 -11.85 1.08 -4.08
N VAL A 198 -11.19 2.25 -4.10
CA VAL A 198 -10.72 2.88 -5.35
C VAL A 198 -9.94 1.92 -6.23
N ARG A 199 -9.19 0.99 -5.62
CA ARG A 199 -8.33 0.06 -6.35
C ARG A 199 -9.10 -1.15 -6.90
N LEU A 200 -10.00 -1.74 -6.12
CA LEU A 200 -10.65 -3.00 -6.47
C LEU A 200 -11.92 -2.78 -7.29
N ASP A 201 -12.64 -1.69 -7.00
CA ASP A 201 -13.98 -1.40 -7.51
C ASP A 201 -13.94 -0.18 -8.46
N TYR A 202 -12.78 0.05 -9.11
CA TYR A 202 -12.54 1.27 -9.90
C TYR A 202 -13.54 1.45 -11.04
N GLU A 203 -13.89 0.36 -11.72
CA GLU A 203 -14.83 0.38 -12.84
C GLU A 203 -16.23 0.80 -12.37
N ASP A 204 -16.66 0.29 -11.22
CA ASP A 204 -17.95 0.65 -10.61
C ASP A 204 -17.96 2.12 -10.15
N ILE A 205 -16.84 2.62 -9.60
CA ILE A 205 -16.70 4.04 -9.25
C ILE A 205 -16.82 4.94 -10.49
N VAL A 206 -16.23 4.53 -11.62
CA VAL A 206 -16.32 5.27 -12.88
C VAL A 206 -17.75 5.25 -13.43
N GLU A 207 -18.44 4.10 -13.40
CA GLU A 207 -19.85 3.98 -13.79
C GLU A 207 -20.77 4.85 -12.91
N ALA A 208 -20.54 4.85 -11.60
CA ALA A 208 -21.28 5.68 -10.66
C ALA A 208 -21.02 7.19 -10.92
N ALA A 209 -19.78 7.57 -11.24
CA ALA A 209 -19.44 8.94 -11.62
C ALA A 209 -20.08 9.39 -12.95
N LYS A 210 -20.17 8.50 -13.95
CA LYS A 210 -20.87 8.76 -15.22
C LYS A 210 -22.36 8.97 -15.03
N SER A 211 -22.98 8.18 -14.14
CA SER A 211 -24.41 8.24 -13.86
C SER A 211 -24.77 9.32 -12.83
N GLY A 212 -23.80 9.94 -12.16
CA GLY A 212 -24.05 10.90 -11.10
C GLY A 212 -24.69 10.27 -9.85
N SER A 213 -24.32 9.03 -9.55
CA SER A 213 -24.86 8.24 -8.44
C SER A 213 -24.13 8.53 -7.12
N ASP A 214 -24.84 8.38 -6.01
CA ASP A 214 -24.22 8.39 -4.68
C ASP A 214 -23.41 7.12 -4.45
N LEU A 215 -22.25 7.27 -3.82
CA LEU A 215 -21.40 6.15 -3.42
C LEU A 215 -20.62 6.48 -2.14
N ALA A 216 -20.05 5.45 -1.52
CA ALA A 216 -19.13 5.57 -0.40
C ALA A 216 -17.79 4.91 -0.75
N VAL A 217 -16.68 5.59 -0.50
CA VAL A 217 -15.32 5.11 -0.78
C VAL A 217 -14.47 5.12 0.47
N LEU A 218 -13.67 4.07 0.69
CA LEU A 218 -12.57 4.13 1.65
C LEU A 218 -11.37 4.85 1.03
N CYS A 219 -11.04 6.04 1.54
CA CYS A 219 -9.96 6.89 1.05
C CYS A 219 -8.79 6.93 2.04
N ASP A 220 -7.56 7.03 1.54
CA ASP A 220 -6.35 7.32 2.34
C ASP A 220 -5.96 8.79 2.16
N LEU A 221 -6.21 9.61 3.17
CA LEU A 221 -5.91 11.05 3.15
C LEU A 221 -4.61 11.40 3.89
N GLN A 222 -3.70 10.43 4.11
CA GLN A 222 -2.43 10.71 4.81
C GLN A 222 -1.62 11.86 4.19
N SER A 223 -1.81 12.16 2.90
CA SER A 223 -1.11 13.23 2.20
C SER A 223 -1.77 14.61 2.37
N GLY A 224 -2.94 14.69 3.00
CA GLY A 224 -3.74 15.91 3.10
C GLY A 224 -4.09 16.48 1.72
N VAL A 225 -4.10 17.80 1.62
CA VAL A 225 -4.33 18.51 0.36
C VAL A 225 -3.09 18.40 -0.54
N ASN A 226 -3.27 17.86 -1.74
CA ASN A 226 -2.19 17.69 -2.71
C ASN A 226 -1.94 18.95 -3.55
N LYS A 227 -2.99 19.70 -3.89
CA LYS A 227 -2.91 20.92 -4.70
C LYS A 227 -3.99 21.94 -4.34
N TRP A 228 -3.73 23.20 -4.66
CA TRP A 228 -4.63 24.34 -4.46
C TRP A 228 -4.93 25.05 -5.80
N PRO A 229 -5.62 24.40 -6.76
CA PRO A 229 -5.93 25.05 -8.03
C PRO A 229 -7.03 26.11 -7.85
N GLY A 230 -6.77 27.32 -8.33
CA GLY A 230 -7.71 28.43 -8.18
C GLY A 230 -8.00 28.74 -6.70
N ASP A 231 -9.27 28.81 -6.35
CA ASP A 231 -9.79 29.07 -5.01
C ASP A 231 -10.15 27.79 -4.23
N GLY A 232 -9.95 26.59 -4.78
CA GLY A 232 -10.28 25.34 -4.09
C GLY A 232 -9.07 24.48 -3.70
N ALA A 233 -9.36 23.29 -3.17
CA ALA A 233 -8.38 22.32 -2.72
C ALA A 233 -8.64 20.92 -3.30
N LEU A 234 -7.57 20.29 -3.79
CA LEU A 234 -7.61 19.00 -4.48
C LEU A 234 -6.83 17.95 -3.69
N ILE A 235 -7.49 16.82 -3.44
CA ILE A 235 -6.89 15.64 -2.82
C ILE A 235 -6.94 14.47 -3.80
N TYR A 236 -5.82 13.77 -3.92
CA TYR A 236 -5.69 12.54 -4.68
C TYR A 236 -5.94 11.36 -3.76
N ALA A 237 -7.14 10.79 -3.83
CA ALA A 237 -7.55 9.63 -3.04
C ALA A 237 -7.34 8.30 -3.77
N GLY A 238 -6.87 8.33 -5.02
CA GLY A 238 -6.55 7.16 -5.84
C GLY A 238 -5.06 6.99 -6.17
N SER A 239 -4.77 6.06 -7.08
CA SER A 239 -3.42 5.79 -7.60
C SER A 239 -3.19 6.41 -8.99
N GLN A 240 -2.00 6.23 -9.54
CA GLN A 240 -1.70 6.63 -10.93
C GLN A 240 -2.55 5.86 -11.96
N GLN A 241 -2.88 4.60 -11.67
CA GLN A 241 -3.69 3.74 -12.54
C GLN A 241 -5.19 3.92 -12.28
N HIS A 242 -5.58 4.05 -11.00
CA HIS A 242 -6.97 4.21 -10.57
C HIS A 242 -7.15 5.59 -9.95
N LYS A 243 -7.32 6.60 -10.81
CA LYS A 243 -7.41 8.01 -10.40
C LYS A 243 -8.77 8.30 -9.79
N PHE A 244 -8.79 8.80 -8.56
CA PHE A 244 -9.98 9.26 -7.86
C PHE A 244 -9.63 10.51 -7.06
N ASN A 245 -10.46 11.54 -7.16
CA ASN A 245 -10.20 12.84 -6.54
C ASN A 245 -11.26 13.20 -5.50
N LEU A 246 -10.86 13.98 -4.50
CA LEU A 246 -11.79 14.74 -3.67
C LEU A 246 -11.54 16.22 -3.94
N TRP A 247 -12.62 16.98 -4.18
CA TRP A 247 -12.55 18.41 -4.44
C TRP A 247 -13.28 19.19 -3.37
N ILE A 248 -12.62 20.21 -2.82
CA ILE A 248 -13.22 21.15 -1.88
C ILE A 248 -13.28 22.51 -2.61
N PRO A 249 -14.47 23.00 -2.99
CA PRO A 249 -14.62 24.29 -3.65
C PRO A 249 -14.46 25.43 -2.63
N ASP A 250 -14.24 26.66 -3.09
CA ASP A 250 -14.23 27.89 -2.27
C ASP A 250 -13.59 27.67 -0.89
N ARG A 251 -12.26 27.53 -0.88
CA ARG A 251 -11.50 27.16 0.32
C ARG A 251 -11.68 28.15 1.46
N ASP A 252 -12.08 29.39 1.18
CA ASP A 252 -12.25 30.44 2.18
C ASP A 252 -13.67 30.45 2.79
N SER A 253 -14.61 29.70 2.21
CA SER A 253 -15.92 29.47 2.81
C SER A 253 -15.83 28.74 4.16
N GLN A 254 -16.78 29.02 5.05
CA GLN A 254 -16.83 28.41 6.38
C GLN A 254 -16.95 26.87 6.34
N SER A 255 -17.70 26.32 5.38
CA SER A 255 -17.85 24.88 5.19
C SER A 255 -16.54 24.24 4.76
N SER A 256 -15.86 24.83 3.78
CA SER A 256 -14.59 24.32 3.27
C SER A 256 -13.47 24.42 4.28
N GLN A 257 -13.39 25.52 5.03
CA GLN A 257 -12.45 25.66 6.15
C GLN A 257 -12.68 24.57 7.21
N SER A 258 -13.93 24.21 7.51
CA SER A 258 -14.25 23.13 8.45
C SER A 258 -13.76 21.77 7.96
N ILE A 259 -13.93 21.48 6.66
CA ILE A 259 -13.46 20.25 6.02
C ILE A 259 -11.93 20.21 6.00
N LEU A 260 -11.26 21.30 5.60
CA LEU A 260 -9.81 21.41 5.55
C LEU A 260 -9.18 21.21 6.93
N ASN A 261 -9.72 21.86 7.96
CA ASN A 261 -9.25 21.71 9.34
C ASN A 261 -9.42 20.26 9.83
N LEU A 262 -10.54 19.60 9.54
CA LEU A 262 -10.74 18.20 9.89
C LEU A 262 -9.73 17.29 9.18
N ILE A 263 -9.45 17.52 7.90
CA ILE A 263 -8.49 16.73 7.13
C ILE A 263 -7.07 16.90 7.67
N ASP A 264 -6.64 18.13 7.94
CA ASP A 264 -5.31 18.42 8.45
C ASP A 264 -5.11 17.80 9.85
N THR A 265 -6.06 18.02 10.75
CA THR A 265 -5.94 17.60 12.16
C THR A 265 -6.15 16.10 12.38
N ARG A 266 -7.03 15.46 11.60
CA ARG A 266 -7.44 14.07 11.84
C ARG A 266 -6.86 13.07 10.85
N TYR A 267 -6.88 13.37 9.56
CA TYR A 267 -6.64 12.37 8.52
C TYR A 267 -5.25 12.47 7.88
N SER A 268 -4.61 13.63 7.93
CA SER A 268 -3.32 13.89 7.28
C SER A 268 -2.13 13.40 8.12
N SER A 269 -0.95 13.34 7.49
CA SER A 269 0.32 12.99 8.13
C SER A 269 0.28 11.64 8.88
N ARG A 270 0.57 11.64 10.19
CA ARG A 270 0.46 10.47 11.07
C ARG A 270 -0.84 10.47 11.89
N GLY A 271 -1.85 11.18 11.42
CA GLY A 271 -3.22 11.04 11.91
C GLY A 271 -3.83 9.69 11.50
N ARG A 272 -5.16 9.57 11.54
CA ARG A 272 -5.88 8.34 11.19
C ARG A 272 -5.61 7.85 9.77
N GLY A 273 -5.38 8.75 8.81
CA GLY A 273 -5.15 8.40 7.41
C GLY A 273 -6.43 8.02 6.68
N TYR A 274 -7.01 6.87 7.04
CA TYR A 274 -8.19 6.32 6.40
C TYR A 274 -9.49 6.99 6.86
N VAL A 275 -10.39 7.20 5.90
CA VAL A 275 -11.72 7.79 6.11
C VAL A 275 -12.70 7.24 5.08
N TYR A 276 -13.96 7.08 5.48
CA TYR A 276 -15.06 6.78 4.56
C TYR A 276 -15.60 8.09 4.00
N VAL A 277 -15.58 8.22 2.68
CA VAL A 277 -16.06 9.42 1.97
C VAL A 277 -17.32 9.08 1.20
N SER A 278 -18.42 9.76 1.51
CA SER A 278 -19.70 9.54 0.85
C SER A 278 -20.19 10.77 0.10
N GLY A 279 -20.88 10.55 -1.01
CA GLY A 279 -21.57 11.59 -1.76
C GLY A 279 -21.75 11.24 -3.22
N LYS A 280 -22.35 12.17 -3.96
CA LYS A 280 -22.52 12.05 -5.40
C LYS A 280 -21.16 12.04 -6.10
N ALA A 281 -20.91 10.99 -6.87
CA ALA A 281 -19.73 10.90 -7.73
C ALA A 281 -19.99 11.62 -9.06
N THR A 282 -18.96 12.29 -9.58
CA THR A 282 -18.99 12.97 -10.87
C THR A 282 -17.68 12.75 -11.62
N LEU A 283 -17.67 13.02 -12.93
CA LEU A 283 -16.44 13.06 -13.73
C LEU A 283 -15.89 14.48 -13.78
N TYR A 284 -14.57 14.62 -13.60
CA TYR A 284 -13.88 15.89 -13.84
C TYR A 284 -12.70 15.76 -14.83
N PRO A 285 -12.71 16.51 -15.95
CA PRO A 285 -13.85 17.27 -16.49
C PRO A 285 -15.05 16.36 -16.83
N GLU A 286 -16.25 16.92 -16.99
CA GLU A 286 -17.50 16.18 -17.30
C GLU A 286 -17.50 15.67 -18.76
N ASN A 287 -16.64 14.70 -19.06
CA ASN A 287 -16.56 14.00 -20.33
C ASN A 287 -15.92 12.62 -20.16
N ASP A 288 -15.84 11.85 -21.25
CA ASP A 288 -15.33 10.47 -21.23
C ASP A 288 -13.87 10.32 -20.78
N ASN A 289 -13.09 11.41 -20.79
CA ASN A 289 -11.71 11.44 -20.29
C ASN A 289 -11.61 11.96 -18.84
N GLY A 290 -12.75 12.25 -18.23
CA GLY A 290 -12.87 12.71 -16.86
C GLY A 290 -12.43 11.65 -15.86
N LYS A 291 -11.93 12.11 -14.71
CA LYS A 291 -11.59 11.24 -13.57
C LYS A 291 -12.77 11.24 -12.61
N PRO A 292 -13.14 10.10 -12.01
CA PRO A 292 -14.15 10.08 -10.98
C PRO A 292 -13.72 10.92 -9.77
N GLN A 293 -14.68 11.63 -9.19
CA GLN A 293 -14.48 12.60 -8.12
C GLN A 293 -15.70 12.65 -7.21
N ILE A 294 -15.49 13.01 -5.94
CA ILE A 294 -16.54 13.53 -5.04
C ILE A 294 -16.21 14.99 -4.70
N VAL A 295 -17.21 15.87 -4.78
CA VAL A 295 -17.13 17.24 -4.26
C VAL A 295 -17.54 17.24 -2.79
N LEU A 296 -16.66 17.75 -1.93
CA LEU A 296 -16.83 17.86 -0.49
C LEU A 296 -17.35 19.26 -0.13
N ASN A 297 -18.63 19.34 0.21
CA ASN A 297 -19.31 20.58 0.62
C ASN A 297 -19.72 20.56 2.11
N ASP A 298 -19.77 19.39 2.74
CA ASP A 298 -20.13 19.23 4.15
C ASP A 298 -19.22 18.19 4.84
N ILE A 299 -18.85 18.45 6.09
CA ILE A 299 -18.07 17.53 6.94
C ILE A 299 -18.75 16.17 7.12
N LYS A 300 -20.08 16.09 6.99
CA LYS A 300 -20.86 14.84 7.09
C LYS A 300 -20.53 13.84 5.99
N GLN A 301 -19.88 14.28 4.91
CA GLN A 301 -19.37 13.39 3.88
C GLN A 301 -18.15 12.58 4.33
N LEU A 302 -17.52 12.94 5.45
CA LEU A 302 -16.36 12.27 6.02
C LEU A 302 -16.75 11.52 7.30
N SER A 303 -16.57 10.20 7.32
CA SER A 303 -16.89 9.36 8.47
C SER A 303 -15.73 8.46 8.86
N ASP A 304 -15.53 8.26 10.16
CA ASP A 304 -14.58 7.27 10.69
C ASP A 304 -15.12 5.84 10.66
N LEU A 305 -16.44 5.72 10.58
CA LEU A 305 -17.18 4.47 10.54
C LEU A 305 -17.73 4.25 9.13
N PRO A 306 -17.81 2.98 8.68
CA PRO A 306 -18.53 2.68 7.45
C PRO A 306 -19.98 3.16 7.58
N PRO A 307 -20.64 3.55 6.47
CA PRO A 307 -22.06 3.89 6.48
C PRO A 307 -22.85 2.75 7.16
N SER A 308 -23.74 3.10 8.09
CA SER A 308 -24.63 2.12 8.69
C SER A 308 -25.58 1.59 7.61
N MET A 309 -25.65 0.25 7.47
CA MET A 309 -26.74 -0.42 6.75
C MET A 309 -28.09 -0.09 7.38
#